data_AF-A0A7J4G283-F1
#
_entry.id   AF-A0A7J4G283-F1
#
_cell.length_a   1.000
_cell.length_b   1.000
_cell.length_c   1.000
_cell.angle_alpha   90.00
_cell.angle_beta   90.00
_cell.angle_gamma   90.00
#
_symmetry.space_group_name_H-M   'P 1'
#
loop_
_entity.id
_entity.type
_entity.pdbx_description
1 polymer ?
#
loop_
_entity_poly.entity_id
_entity_poly.type
_entity_poly.pdbx_seq_one_letter_code
_entity_poly.pdbx_strand_id
1 'polypeptide(L)'
;GENYIYIDFEDEKYLEYGDLIRLISLGNFRVGEETLEFINNDVSWAKERGIPFIHWIPVERVLEAEFIYPGVIYSGYVEANVLGVHVDDVIQLERLGYFRVEDDDIPFRFIFAHR
;
A
#
# COMPACT_ATOMS: atom_id res chain seq x y z
N GLY A 1 19.50 -9.75 -4.10
CA GLY A 1 19.06 -8.60 -4.89
C GLY A 1 18.45 -7.62 -3.93
N GLU A 2 18.59 -6.33 -4.21
CA GLU A 2 17.80 -5.30 -3.54
C GLU A 2 16.37 -5.41 -4.07
N ASN A 3 15.37 -5.40 -3.18
CA ASN A 3 13.97 -5.35 -3.55
C ASN A 3 13.43 -3.99 -3.11
N TYR A 4 12.71 -3.32 -4.00
CA TYR A 4 12.17 -2.00 -3.73
C TYR A 4 10.65 -2.09 -3.54
N ILE A 5 10.12 -1.24 -2.68
CA ILE A 5 8.68 -1.17 -2.41
C ILE A 5 8.19 0.26 -2.57
N TYR A 6 6.94 0.41 -2.99
CA TYR A 6 6.21 1.67 -2.79
C TYR A 6 5.40 1.58 -1.50
N ILE A 7 5.27 2.72 -0.85
CA ILE A 7 4.35 2.95 0.26
C ILE A 7 3.52 4.20 -0.03
N ASP A 8 2.44 4.38 0.73
CA ASP A 8 1.65 5.61 0.66
C ASP A 8 2.49 6.82 1.08
N PHE A 9 2.37 7.93 0.34
CA PHE A 9 3.07 9.17 0.67
C PHE A 9 2.65 9.73 2.03
N GLU A 10 1.41 9.46 2.50
CA GLU A 10 0.95 9.91 3.81
C GLU A 10 1.66 9.22 4.99
N ASP A 11 2.33 8.09 4.72
CA ASP A 11 3.10 7.32 5.68
C ASP A 11 4.60 7.71 5.72
N GLU A 12 5.05 8.67 4.89
CA GLU A 12 6.44 9.17 4.87
C GLU A 12 6.91 9.61 6.27
N LYS A 13 6.01 10.20 7.05
CA LYS A 13 6.27 10.64 8.44
C LYS A 13 6.67 9.53 9.42
N TYR A 14 6.55 8.26 9.04
CA TYR A 14 6.97 7.09 9.83
C TYR A 14 8.27 6.47 9.31
N LEU A 15 8.93 7.13 8.36
CA LEU A 15 10.17 6.69 7.74
C LEU A 15 11.39 7.50 8.20
N GLU A 16 11.38 8.05 9.43
CA GLU A 16 12.59 8.67 9.96
C GLU A 16 13.59 7.59 10.42
N TYR A 17 14.89 7.89 10.32
CA TYR A 17 15.93 6.95 10.73
C TYR A 17 15.71 6.45 12.17
N GLY A 18 15.68 5.14 12.34
CA GLY A 18 15.47 4.48 13.63
C GLY A 18 14.00 4.20 13.96
N ASP A 19 13.05 4.75 13.21
CA ASP A 19 11.62 4.46 13.37
C ASP A 19 11.34 2.96 13.22
N LEU A 20 10.27 2.55 13.88
CA LEU A 20 9.74 1.20 13.79
C LEU A 20 8.46 1.23 12.98
N ILE A 21 8.39 0.39 11.96
CA ILE A 21 7.20 0.23 11.13
C ILE A 21 6.87 -1.26 10.99
N ARG A 22 5.60 -1.55 10.70
CA ARG A 22 5.18 -2.86 10.24
C ARG A 22 4.66 -2.76 8.82
N LEU A 23 5.29 -3.49 7.91
CA LEU A 23 4.76 -3.72 6.59
C LEU A 23 3.73 -4.86 6.67
N ILE A 24 2.48 -4.56 6.32
CA ILE A 24 1.36 -5.51 6.44
C ILE A 24 1.69 -6.78 5.65
N SER A 25 1.40 -7.92 6.27
CA SER A 25 1.69 -9.28 5.75
C SER A 25 3.17 -9.61 5.47
N LEU A 26 4.12 -8.68 5.69
CA LEU A 26 5.54 -8.91 5.45
C LEU A 26 6.36 -9.03 6.74
N GLY A 27 6.26 -8.07 7.66
CA GLY A 27 7.06 -8.09 8.89
C GLY A 27 7.23 -6.74 9.58
N ASN A 28 7.94 -6.76 10.71
CA ASN A 28 8.32 -5.56 11.46
C ASN A 28 9.76 -5.17 11.11
N PHE A 29 9.97 -3.88 10.89
CA PHE A 29 11.23 -3.34 10.40
C PHE A 29 11.67 -2.12 11.21
N ARG A 30 12.97 -1.88 11.22
CA ARG A 30 13.58 -0.61 11.59
C ARG A 30 13.97 0.14 10.34
N VAL A 31 13.67 1.44 10.30
CA VAL A 31 14.07 2.31 9.21
C VAL A 31 15.56 2.65 9.33
N GLY A 32 16.34 2.30 8.31
CA GLY A 32 17.74 2.69 8.14
C GLY A 32 17.87 3.96 7.30
N GLU A 33 19.06 4.23 6.74
CA GLU A 33 19.25 5.41 5.88
C GLU A 33 18.52 5.26 4.53
N GLU A 34 18.72 4.11 3.85
CA GLU A 34 18.09 3.81 2.55
C GLU A 34 17.48 2.40 2.52
N THR A 35 17.31 1.77 3.68
CA THR A 35 16.89 0.37 3.78
C THR A 35 15.95 0.14 4.96
N LEU A 36 15.27 -1.00 4.95
CA LEU A 36 14.48 -1.49 6.07
C LEU A 36 15.14 -2.73 6.67
N GLU A 37 15.52 -2.64 7.94
CA GLU A 37 16.15 -3.73 8.68
C GLU A 37 15.09 -4.62 9.33
N PHE A 38 15.04 -5.89 8.94
CA PHE A 38 14.06 -6.83 9.50
C PHE A 38 14.31 -7.09 11.00
N ILE A 39 13.24 -7.07 11.79
CA ILE A 39 13.28 -7.35 13.23
C ILE A 39 12.65 -8.71 13.53
N ASN A 40 11.36 -8.88 13.21
CA ASN A 40 10.57 -10.09 13.45
C ASN A 40 9.21 -10.01 12.73
N ASN A 41 8.41 -11.07 12.78
CA ASN A 41 7.08 -11.11 12.15
C ASN A 41 5.90 -10.99 13.14
N ASP A 42 6.16 -10.80 14.43
CA ASP A 42 5.15 -10.83 15.49
C ASP A 42 4.22 -9.61 15.43
N VAL A 43 2.95 -9.86 15.09
CA VAL A 43 1.90 -8.83 15.03
C VAL A 43 1.61 -8.24 16.41
N SER A 44 1.59 -9.08 17.45
CA SER A 44 1.28 -8.66 18.82
C SER A 44 2.37 -7.75 19.36
N TRP A 45 3.63 -8.08 19.10
CA TRP A 45 4.78 -7.23 19.44
C TRP A 45 4.64 -5.80 18.90
N ALA A 46 4.18 -5.68 17.65
CA ALA A 46 3.97 -4.38 17.00
C ALA A 46 2.77 -3.62 17.58
N LYS A 47 1.65 -4.31 17.79
CA LYS A 47 0.44 -3.71 18.39
C LYS A 47 0.69 -3.18 19.80
N GLU A 48 1.37 -3.96 20.64
CA GLU A 48 1.71 -3.56 22.02
C GLU A 48 2.59 -2.31 22.10
N ARG A 49 3.35 -2.03 21.03
CA ARG A 49 4.26 -0.87 20.94
C ARG A 49 3.68 0.31 20.18
N GLY A 50 2.44 0.20 19.68
CA GLY A 50 1.82 1.25 18.87
C GLY A 50 2.56 1.51 17.55
N ILE A 51 3.25 0.51 17.02
CA ILE A 51 3.98 0.62 15.75
C ILE A 51 2.98 0.80 14.61
N PRO A 52 3.19 1.75 13.68
CA PRO A 52 2.31 1.97 12.53
C PRO A 52 2.31 0.76 11.58
N PHE A 53 1.11 0.42 11.09
CA PHE A 53 0.90 -0.64 10.10
C PHE A 53 0.75 0.01 8.73
N ILE A 54 1.73 -0.24 7.86
CA ILE A 54 1.89 0.40 6.55
C ILE A 54 1.57 -0.63 5.47
N HIS A 55 0.72 -0.26 4.51
CA HIS A 55 0.50 -1.06 3.31
C HIS A 55 1.61 -0.76 2.32
N TRP A 56 1.93 -1.71 1.46
CA TRP A 56 3.05 -1.58 0.53
C TRP A 56 2.80 -2.44 -0.70
N ILE A 57 3.53 -2.15 -1.78
CA ILE A 57 3.53 -2.98 -2.99
C ILE A 57 4.96 -3.12 -3.52
N PRO A 58 5.34 -4.29 -4.09
CA PRO A 58 6.66 -4.50 -4.68
C PRO A 58 6.79 -3.78 -6.03
N VAL A 59 7.86 -3.00 -6.21
CA VAL A 59 8.10 -2.20 -7.43
C VAL A 59 8.13 -3.07 -8.70
N GLU A 60 8.56 -4.32 -8.59
CA GLU A 60 8.74 -5.21 -9.75
C GLU A 60 7.42 -5.67 -10.39
N ARG A 61 6.28 -5.49 -9.72
CA ARG A 61 4.96 -6.00 -10.17
C ARG A 61 3.80 -5.04 -9.90
N VAL A 62 4.02 -3.77 -10.19
CA VAL A 62 2.97 -2.74 -10.12
C VAL A 62 2.36 -2.42 -11.47
N LEU A 63 1.11 -1.98 -11.46
CA LEU A 63 0.41 -1.40 -12.59
C LEU A 63 -0.01 0.02 -12.24
N GLU A 64 0.02 0.94 -13.20
CA GLU A 64 -0.44 2.32 -13.00
C GLU A 64 -1.95 2.34 -12.76
N ALA A 65 -2.37 3.20 -11.83
CA ALA A 65 -3.77 3.37 -11.47
C ALA A 65 -4.11 4.82 -11.13
N GLU A 66 -5.37 5.19 -11.34
CA GLU A 66 -5.98 6.43 -10.88
C GLU A 66 -7.08 6.11 -9.85
N PHE A 67 -6.98 6.72 -8.68
CA PHE A 67 -7.97 6.62 -7.61
C PHE A 67 -8.82 7.88 -7.58
N ILE A 68 -10.08 7.74 -7.97
CA ILE A 68 -11.05 8.82 -8.10
C ILE A 68 -11.82 8.92 -6.79
N TYR A 69 -11.56 10.00 -6.05
CA TYR A 69 -12.31 10.39 -4.86
C TYR A 69 -13.23 11.58 -5.17
N PRO A 70 -14.20 11.90 -4.31
CA PRO A 70 -15.00 13.11 -4.45
C PRO A 70 -14.11 14.37 -4.48
N GLY A 71 -13.99 14.99 -5.67
CA GLY A 71 -13.28 16.25 -5.87
C GLY A 71 -11.77 16.15 -6.12
N VAL A 72 -11.18 14.95 -6.14
CA VAL A 72 -9.75 14.75 -6.37
C VAL A 72 -9.46 13.41 -7.04
N ILE A 73 -8.45 13.37 -7.90
CA ILE A 73 -7.93 12.16 -8.51
C ILE A 73 -6.48 12.02 -8.08
N TYR A 74 -6.10 10.84 -7.58
CA TYR A 74 -4.72 10.50 -7.24
C TYR A 74 -4.19 9.50 -8.26
N SER A 75 -3.03 9.80 -8.85
CA SER A 75 -2.26 8.82 -9.61
C SER A 75 -1.40 8.00 -8.66
N GLY A 76 -1.31 6.70 -8.91
CA GLY A 76 -0.52 5.79 -8.11
C GLY A 76 -0.40 4.43 -8.76
N TYR A 77 -0.33 3.40 -7.93
CA TYR A 77 -0.02 2.05 -8.35
C TYR A 77 -0.92 1.05 -7.65
N VAL A 78 -1.12 -0.10 -8.30
CA VAL A 78 -1.84 -1.25 -7.74
C VAL A 78 -1.10 -2.54 -8.05
N GLU A 79 -1.29 -3.56 -7.22
CA GLU A 79 -0.68 -4.88 -7.44
C GLU A 79 -1.23 -5.56 -8.69
N ALA A 80 -0.40 -6.32 -9.41
CA ALA A 80 -0.78 -7.06 -10.61
C ALA A 80 -1.96 -8.06 -10.42
N ASN A 81 -2.35 -8.37 -9.17
CA ASN A 81 -3.54 -9.17 -8.86
C ASN A 81 -4.84 -8.55 -9.40
N VAL A 82 -4.85 -7.25 -9.73
CA VAL A 82 -6.02 -6.61 -10.35
C VAL A 82 -6.29 -7.04 -11.78
N LEU A 83 -5.36 -7.71 -12.47
CA LEU A 83 -5.57 -8.14 -13.86
C LEU A 83 -6.76 -9.09 -14.09
N GLY A 84 -7.36 -9.62 -13.00
CA GLY A 84 -8.56 -10.44 -13.06
C GLY A 84 -9.85 -9.74 -12.62
N VAL A 85 -9.83 -8.43 -12.36
CA VAL A 85 -11.03 -7.65 -12.03
C VAL A 85 -11.66 -7.09 -13.30
N HIS A 86 -12.94 -6.78 -13.23
CA HIS A 86 -13.71 -6.23 -14.35
C HIS A 86 -14.40 -4.93 -13.96
N VAL A 87 -14.73 -4.12 -14.96
CA VAL A 87 -15.61 -2.96 -14.78
C VAL A 87 -16.84 -3.34 -13.93
N ASP A 88 -17.19 -2.45 -13.00
CA ASP A 88 -18.24 -2.59 -11.98
C ASP A 88 -17.97 -3.54 -10.79
N ASP A 89 -16.86 -4.28 -10.79
CA ASP A 89 -16.44 -5.01 -9.59
C ASP A 89 -16.16 -4.04 -8.43
N VAL A 90 -16.40 -4.50 -7.20
CA VAL A 90 -16.04 -3.77 -5.98
C VAL A 90 -14.88 -4.49 -5.29
N ILE A 91 -13.74 -3.81 -5.20
CA ILE A 91 -12.53 -4.34 -4.56
C ILE A 91 -12.23 -3.59 -3.26
N GLN A 92 -11.54 -4.25 -2.34
CA GLN A 92 -11.02 -3.63 -1.12
C GLN A 92 -9.53 -3.39 -1.26
N LEU A 93 -9.11 -2.15 -1.10
CA LEU A 93 -7.71 -1.76 -1.01
C LEU A 93 -7.36 -1.54 0.47
N GLU A 94 -6.32 -2.22 0.95
CA GLU A 94 -5.94 -2.20 2.36
C GLU A 94 -5.70 -0.77 2.84
N ARG A 95 -6.28 -0.43 4.00
CA ARG A 95 -6.24 0.91 4.63
C ARG A 95 -6.91 2.05 3.84
N LEU A 96 -7.14 1.92 2.54
CA LEU A 96 -7.78 2.95 1.71
C LEU A 96 -9.31 2.85 1.72
N GLY A 97 -9.87 1.63 1.59
CA GLY A 97 -11.32 1.39 1.60
C GLY A 97 -11.79 0.53 0.43
N TYR A 98 -13.08 0.65 0.10
CA TYR A 98 -13.72 -0.06 -1.01
C TYR A 98 -13.86 0.85 -2.23
N PHE A 99 -13.58 0.30 -3.41
CA PHE A 99 -13.62 1.01 -4.68
C PHE A 99 -14.36 0.19 -5.73
N ARG A 100 -15.14 0.86 -6.59
CA ARG A 100 -15.69 0.27 -7.81
C ARG A 100 -14.70 0.44 -8.97
N VAL A 101 -14.49 -0.60 -9.75
CA VAL A 101 -13.70 -0.54 -10.98
C VAL A 101 -14.47 0.24 -12.04
N GLU A 102 -13.87 1.33 -12.53
CA GLU A 102 -14.42 2.17 -13.60
C GLU A 102 -13.75 1.86 -14.95
N ASP A 103 -12.46 1.52 -14.93
CA ASP A 103 -11.67 1.13 -16.11
C ASP A 103 -10.73 -0.01 -15.69
N ASP A 104 -10.75 -1.11 -16.45
CA ASP A 104 -9.95 -2.32 -16.22
C ASP A 104 -8.77 -2.47 -17.20
N ASP A 105 -8.42 -1.40 -17.93
CA ASP A 105 -7.18 -1.26 -18.70
C ASP A 105 -6.19 -0.29 -18.02
N ILE A 106 -4.95 -0.22 -18.48
CA ILE A 106 -3.90 0.63 -17.89
C ILE A 106 -3.98 2.07 -18.44
N PRO A 107 -4.00 3.11 -17.58
CA PRO A 107 -4.03 3.04 -16.12
C PRO A 107 -5.42 2.63 -15.61
N PHE A 108 -5.45 1.70 -14.65
CA PHE A 108 -6.69 1.24 -14.04
C PHE A 108 -7.40 2.41 -13.36
N ARG A 109 -8.74 2.46 -13.40
CA ARG A 109 -9.50 3.50 -12.70
C ARG A 109 -10.40 2.92 -11.65
N PHE A 110 -10.29 3.45 -10.44
CA PHE A 110 -11.06 3.02 -9.29
C PHE A 110 -11.81 4.20 -8.68
N ILE A 111 -13.13 4.11 -8.56
CA ILE A 111 -13.96 5.13 -7.92
C ILE A 111 -14.22 4.74 -6.48
N PHE A 112 -13.87 5.63 -5.56
CA PHE A 112 -14.09 5.44 -4.12
C PHE A 112 -15.58 5.25 -3.80
N ALA A 113 -15.90 4.16 -3.10
CA ALA A 113 -17.26 3.86 -2.67
C ALA A 113 -17.47 4.25 -1.20
N HIS A 114 -16.74 3.64 -0.28
CA HIS A 114 -16.79 3.91 1.15
C HIS A 114 -15.57 3.30 1.87
N ARG A 115 -15.35 3.68 3.14
CA ARG A 115 -14.29 3.17 4.00
C ARG A 115 -14.84 2.68 5.31
#